data_AF-A0A3D5BP76-F1
#
_entry.id   AF-A0A3D5BP76-F1
#
_cell.length_a   1.000
_cell.length_b   1.000
_cell.length_c   1.000
_cell.angle_alpha   90.00
_cell.angle_beta   90.00
_cell.angle_gamma   90.00
#
_symmetry.space_group_name_H-M   'P 1'
#
loop_
_entity.id
_entity.type
_entity.pdbx_description
1 polymer ?
#
loop_
_entity_poly.entity_id
_entity_poly.type
_entity_poly.pdbx_seq_one_letter_code
_entity_poly.pdbx_strand_id
1 'polypeptide(L)'
;MKRIDTERQRLREFVEFVEADRVVPSAGMDDAVLGTVAKDLRPAPWRVFSKLTLIGVATGSATLAVCPQFGLGSGSHNAFLHEIHAATSPTLFYLLCGMLFVTLGAILSGCWLTRNEINAVGKVVNRYFAAYCVLAYVTLVTLGPEIFAASSLTWIVGALLSNVVCYGSVVRLRRAWGTR
;
A
#
# COMPACT_ATOMS: atom_id res chain seq x y z
N MET A 1 40.12 32.10 -20.29
CA MET A 1 40.21 32.38 -18.84
C MET A 1 40.39 33.87 -18.64
N LYS A 2 39.38 34.56 -18.08
CA LYS A 2 39.45 35.82 -17.30
C LYS A 2 38.11 36.57 -17.41
N ARG A 3 37.25 36.40 -16.41
CA ARG A 3 36.37 37.50 -16.01
C ARG A 3 37.08 38.14 -14.81
N ILE A 4 37.83 39.21 -15.07
CA ILE A 4 38.26 40.08 -13.99
C ILE A 4 36.99 40.82 -13.61
N ASP A 5 36.21 40.26 -12.67
CA ASP A 5 35.08 40.96 -12.05
C ASP A 5 35.66 42.13 -11.26
N THR A 6 35.76 43.26 -11.95
CA THR A 6 36.19 44.52 -11.33
C THR A 6 35.26 44.86 -10.17
N GLU A 7 35.82 45.36 -9.08
CA GLU A 7 35.06 45.78 -7.89
C GLU A 7 33.90 46.71 -8.25
N ARG A 8 34.12 47.56 -9.25
CA ARG A 8 33.15 48.50 -9.82
C ARG A 8 31.96 47.80 -10.51
N GLN A 9 32.15 46.61 -11.07
CA GLN A 9 31.08 45.81 -11.66
C GLN A 9 30.22 45.14 -10.57
N ARG A 10 30.85 44.59 -9.53
CA ARG A 10 30.14 44.01 -8.37
C ARG A 10 29.33 45.06 -7.61
N LEU A 11 29.88 46.27 -7.43
CA LEU A 11 29.16 47.41 -6.87
C LEU A 11 27.93 47.78 -7.71
N ARG A 12 28.05 47.71 -9.04
CA ARG A 12 26.92 48.03 -9.93
C ARG A 12 25.81 46.97 -9.87
N GLU A 13 26.17 45.69 -9.94
CA GLU A 13 25.21 44.58 -9.81
C GLU A 13 24.55 44.58 -8.42
N PHE A 14 25.28 44.94 -7.36
CA PHE A 14 24.73 45.07 -6.01
C PHE A 14 23.75 46.24 -5.91
N VAL A 15 24.08 47.41 -6.44
CA VAL A 15 23.16 48.56 -6.49
C VAL A 15 21.91 48.21 -7.31
N GLU A 16 22.09 47.59 -8.47
CA GLU A 16 20.98 47.13 -9.32
C GLU A 16 20.07 46.12 -8.60
N PHE A 17 20.64 45.21 -7.81
CA PHE A 17 19.86 44.28 -6.98
C PHE A 17 19.11 44.97 -5.82
N VAL A 18 19.73 45.95 -5.17
CA VAL A 18 19.11 46.69 -4.04
C VAL A 18 18.02 47.64 -4.53
N GLU A 19 18.20 48.25 -5.71
CA GLU A 19 17.26 49.16 -6.34
C GLU A 19 16.18 48.45 -7.16
N ALA A 20 16.36 47.16 -7.47
CA ALA A 20 15.36 46.38 -8.18
C ALA A 20 14.05 46.34 -7.38
N ASP A 21 12.93 46.59 -8.07
CA ASP A 21 11.61 46.46 -7.49
C ASP A 21 11.42 45.04 -6.93
N ARG A 22 10.81 44.95 -5.75
CA ARG A 22 10.42 43.66 -5.19
C ARG A 22 9.40 43.02 -6.13
N VAL A 23 9.85 42.02 -6.89
CA VAL A 23 8.97 41.12 -7.64
C VAL A 23 8.29 40.21 -6.62
N VAL A 24 7.13 40.63 -6.14
CA VAL A 24 6.28 39.79 -5.31
C VAL A 24 5.59 38.77 -6.23
N PRO A 25 5.61 37.47 -5.90
CA PRO A 25 4.78 36.48 -6.59
C PRO A 25 3.34 36.99 -6.71
N SER A 26 2.68 36.72 -7.84
CA SER A 26 1.26 37.02 -7.94
C SER A 26 0.49 36.17 -6.92
N ALA A 27 -0.60 36.69 -6.38
CA ALA A 27 -1.46 35.93 -5.47
C ALA A 27 -1.91 34.58 -6.09
N GLY A 28 -2.11 34.54 -7.41
CA GLY A 28 -2.40 33.31 -8.14
C GLY A 28 -1.25 32.28 -8.14
N MET A 29 0.00 32.73 -8.06
CA MET A 29 1.16 31.83 -7.92
C MET A 29 1.26 31.27 -6.51
N ASP A 30 1.01 32.09 -5.48
CA ASP A 30 0.94 31.61 -4.09
C ASP A 30 -0.18 30.58 -3.90
N ASP A 31 -1.38 30.87 -4.41
CA ASP A 31 -2.51 29.94 -4.38
C ASP A 31 -2.21 28.63 -5.13
N ALA A 32 -1.51 28.71 -6.26
CA ALA A 32 -1.13 27.53 -7.03
C ALA A 32 -0.11 26.66 -6.26
N VAL A 33 0.90 27.28 -5.63
CA VAL A 33 1.90 26.57 -4.82
C VAL A 33 1.24 25.94 -3.60
N LEU A 34 0.49 26.72 -2.83
CA LEU A 34 -0.21 26.23 -1.63
C LEU A 34 -1.22 25.13 -1.97
N GLY A 35 -1.96 25.29 -3.07
CA GLY A 35 -2.89 24.27 -3.55
C GLY A 35 -2.20 22.96 -3.96
N THR A 36 -0.98 23.03 -4.49
CA THR A 36 -0.17 21.85 -4.81
C THR A 36 0.32 21.17 -3.54
N VAL A 37 0.91 21.92 -2.61
CA VAL A 37 1.37 21.40 -1.31
C VAL A 37 0.21 20.76 -0.53
N ALA A 38 -0.97 21.38 -0.53
CA ALA A 38 -2.14 20.85 0.16
C ALA A 38 -2.59 19.48 -0.39
N LYS A 39 -2.53 19.28 -1.73
CA LYS A 39 -2.87 18.00 -2.37
C LYS A 39 -1.87 16.91 -2.01
N ASP A 40 -0.59 17.24 -1.93
CA ASP A 40 0.46 16.28 -1.55
C ASP A 40 0.40 15.89 -0.07
N LEU A 41 0.02 16.83 0.79
CA LEU A 41 -0.19 16.59 2.22
C LEU A 41 -1.48 15.79 2.52
N ARG A 42 -2.50 15.91 1.67
CA ARG A 42 -3.82 15.29 1.87
C ARG A 42 -4.25 14.49 0.63
N PRO A 43 -3.61 13.35 0.35
CA PRO A 43 -3.99 12.51 -0.77
C PRO A 43 -5.45 12.07 -0.63
N ALA A 44 -6.19 12.07 -1.75
CA ALA A 44 -7.57 11.62 -1.76
C ALA A 44 -7.67 10.13 -1.37
N PRO A 45 -8.53 9.72 -0.42
CA PRO A 45 -8.60 8.34 0.07
C PRO A 45 -8.82 7.29 -1.02
N TRP A 46 -9.59 7.61 -2.06
CA TRP A 46 -9.84 6.69 -3.18
C TRP A 46 -8.55 6.31 -3.93
N ARG A 47 -7.58 7.22 -4.04
CA ARG A 47 -6.27 6.94 -4.66
C ARG A 47 -5.44 5.99 -3.82
N VAL A 48 -5.57 6.08 -2.50
CA VAL A 48 -4.89 5.17 -1.57
C VAL A 48 -5.54 3.79 -1.64
N PHE A 49 -6.87 3.71 -1.65
CA PHE A 49 -7.59 2.44 -1.77
C PHE A 49 -7.34 1.76 -3.13
N SER A 50 -7.22 2.51 -4.23
CA SER A 50 -6.88 1.91 -5.52
C SER A 50 -5.47 1.31 -5.52
N LYS A 51 -4.48 1.99 -4.91
CA LYS A 51 -3.14 1.42 -4.70
C LYS A 51 -3.18 0.15 -3.86
N LEU A 52 -3.88 0.18 -2.72
CA LEU A 52 -4.04 -0.99 -1.86
C LEU A 52 -4.71 -2.16 -2.60
N THR A 53 -5.70 -1.86 -3.44
CA THR A 53 -6.42 -2.87 -4.22
C THR A 53 -5.49 -3.49 -5.26
N LEU A 54 -4.73 -2.66 -5.98
CA LEU A 54 -3.77 -3.12 -6.98
C LEU A 54 -2.71 -4.03 -6.36
N ILE A 55 -2.13 -3.62 -5.23
CA ILE A 55 -1.14 -4.43 -4.49
C ILE A 55 -1.78 -5.75 -4.04
N GLY A 56 -2.98 -5.69 -3.45
CA GLY A 56 -3.71 -6.88 -2.98
C GLY A 56 -4.00 -7.86 -4.11
N VAL A 57 -4.58 -7.39 -5.21
CA VAL A 57 -4.89 -8.22 -6.38
C VAL A 57 -3.63 -8.82 -7.00
N ALA A 58 -2.56 -8.03 -7.16
CA ALA A 58 -1.31 -8.52 -7.74
C ALA A 58 -0.67 -9.61 -6.86
N THR A 59 -0.59 -9.36 -5.55
CA THR A 59 0.01 -10.32 -4.61
C THR A 59 -0.85 -11.55 -4.40
N GLY A 60 -2.18 -11.39 -4.29
CA GLY A 60 -3.12 -12.52 -4.21
C GLY A 60 -3.07 -13.39 -5.46
N SER A 61 -3.01 -12.78 -6.66
CA SER A 61 -2.84 -13.52 -7.92
C SER A 61 -1.53 -14.28 -7.96
N ALA A 62 -0.43 -13.65 -7.51
CA ALA A 62 0.87 -14.32 -7.38
C ALA A 62 0.83 -15.49 -6.37
N THR A 63 0.10 -15.34 -5.26
CA THR A 63 -0.11 -16.44 -4.32
C THR A 63 -0.89 -17.60 -4.96
N LEU A 64 -1.95 -17.33 -5.72
CA LEU A 64 -2.74 -18.36 -6.40
C LEU A 64 -1.95 -19.11 -7.48
N ALA A 65 -0.96 -18.46 -8.10
CA ALA A 65 -0.07 -19.13 -9.04
C ALA A 65 0.82 -20.20 -8.38
N VAL A 66 1.14 -20.03 -7.08
CA VAL A 66 2.00 -20.94 -6.32
C VAL A 66 1.19 -21.93 -5.47
N CYS A 67 0.12 -21.45 -4.87
CA CYS A 67 -0.76 -22.18 -3.97
C CYS A 67 -2.19 -21.97 -4.46
N PRO A 68 -2.70 -22.87 -5.32
CA PRO A 68 -4.09 -22.84 -5.74
C PRO A 68 -4.99 -22.96 -4.51
N GLN A 69 -5.73 -21.90 -4.19
CA GLN A 69 -6.68 -21.89 -3.07
C GLN A 69 -8.09 -22.05 -3.62
N PHE A 70 -8.93 -22.88 -2.99
CA PHE A 70 -10.30 -23.17 -3.46
C PHE A 70 -10.35 -23.78 -4.87
N GLY A 71 -9.27 -24.41 -5.32
CA GLY A 71 -9.13 -24.92 -6.68
C GLY A 71 -8.89 -23.84 -7.75
N LEU A 72 -8.68 -22.59 -7.36
CA LEU A 72 -8.31 -21.49 -8.27
C LEU A 72 -6.81 -21.30 -8.31
N GLY A 73 -6.22 -21.48 -9.48
CA GLY A 73 -4.80 -21.29 -9.73
C GLY A 73 -4.34 -22.07 -10.96
N SER A 74 -3.18 -21.69 -11.50
CA SER A 74 -2.55 -22.33 -12.66
C SER A 74 -1.37 -23.24 -12.29
N GLY A 75 -1.06 -23.37 -11.00
CA GLY A 75 -0.03 -24.27 -10.50
C GLY A 75 -0.47 -25.73 -10.56
N SER A 76 0.46 -26.64 -10.90
CA SER A 76 0.26 -28.07 -10.69
C SER A 76 -0.02 -28.36 -9.21
N HIS A 77 -0.79 -29.41 -8.91
CA HIS A 77 -1.02 -29.85 -7.53
C HIS A 77 0.33 -30.03 -6.82
N ASN A 78 0.63 -29.11 -5.90
CA ASN A 78 1.86 -29.16 -5.14
C ASN A 78 1.72 -30.24 -4.07
N ALA A 79 2.46 -31.35 -4.23
CA ALA A 79 2.39 -32.52 -3.34
C ALA A 79 2.60 -32.14 -1.87
N PHE A 80 3.51 -31.20 -1.58
CA PHE A 80 3.77 -30.72 -0.24
C PHE A 80 2.57 -30.00 0.38
N LEU A 81 1.89 -29.13 -0.38
CA LEU A 81 0.67 -28.47 0.08
C LEU A 81 -0.47 -29.47 0.28
N HIS A 82 -0.53 -30.51 -0.55
CA HIS A 82 -1.51 -31.57 -0.45
C HIS A 82 -1.28 -32.45 0.80
N GLU A 83 -0.02 -32.74 1.14
CA GLU A 83 0.35 -33.43 2.37
C GLU A 83 0.04 -32.60 3.62
N ILE A 84 0.32 -31.30 3.59
CA ILE A 84 -0.07 -30.39 4.68
C ILE A 84 -1.59 -30.37 4.87
N HIS A 85 -2.34 -30.29 3.76
CA HIS A 85 -3.81 -30.31 3.82
C HIS A 85 -4.33 -31.61 4.43
N ALA A 86 -3.74 -32.75 4.06
CA ALA A 86 -4.13 -34.06 4.60
C ALA A 86 -3.75 -34.25 6.08
N ALA A 87 -2.64 -33.65 6.52
CA ALA A 87 -2.12 -33.78 7.89
C ALA A 87 -2.71 -32.76 8.88
N THR A 88 -3.40 -31.72 8.40
CA THR A 88 -3.86 -30.59 9.23
C THR A 88 -5.38 -30.57 9.35
N SER A 89 -5.91 -30.09 10.47
CA SER A 89 -7.36 -29.89 10.59
C SER A 89 -7.86 -28.88 9.55
N PRO A 90 -9.02 -29.09 8.91
CA PRO A 90 -9.53 -28.19 7.88
C PRO A 90 -9.60 -26.72 8.35
N THR A 91 -10.05 -26.53 9.59
CA THR A 91 -10.16 -25.20 10.23
C THR A 91 -8.82 -24.47 10.29
N LEU A 92 -7.75 -25.16 10.72
CA LEU A 92 -6.42 -24.56 10.83
C LEU A 92 -5.80 -24.35 9.44
N PHE A 93 -6.00 -25.29 8.51
CA PHE A 93 -5.53 -25.16 7.13
C PHE A 93 -6.11 -23.92 6.47
N TYR A 94 -7.44 -23.74 6.47
CA TYR A 94 -8.08 -22.56 5.88
C TYR A 94 -7.65 -21.25 6.55
N LEU A 95 -7.48 -21.25 7.88
CA LEU A 95 -6.95 -20.09 8.60
C LEU A 95 -5.56 -19.70 8.10
N LEU A 96 -4.64 -20.66 7.97
CA LEU A 96 -3.29 -20.41 7.47
C LEU A 96 -3.29 -19.99 5.99
N CYS A 97 -4.15 -20.58 5.16
CA CYS A 97 -4.32 -20.17 3.75
C CYS A 97 -4.76 -18.70 3.64
N GLY A 98 -5.72 -18.28 4.45
CA GLY A 98 -6.18 -16.89 4.50
C GLY A 98 -5.09 -15.94 4.98
N MET A 99 -4.32 -16.33 6.00
CA MET A 99 -3.14 -15.57 6.42
C MET A 99 -2.15 -15.43 5.27
N LEU A 100 -1.73 -16.53 4.66
CA LEU A 100 -0.75 -16.55 3.59
C LEU A 100 -1.18 -15.67 2.40
N PHE A 101 -2.44 -15.77 1.99
CA PHE A 101 -3.00 -15.06 0.85
C PHE A 101 -2.84 -13.54 0.93
N VAL A 102 -3.07 -12.95 2.10
CA VAL A 102 -3.01 -11.48 2.26
C VAL A 102 -1.70 -10.97 2.83
N THR A 103 -0.85 -11.84 3.40
CA THR A 103 0.37 -11.43 4.11
C THR A 103 1.28 -10.57 3.22
N LEU A 104 1.57 -11.04 2.00
CA LEU A 104 2.45 -10.30 1.10
C LEU A 104 1.84 -8.94 0.71
N GLY A 105 0.55 -8.91 0.39
CA GLY A 105 -0.18 -7.68 0.09
C GLY A 105 -0.19 -6.69 1.25
N ALA A 106 -0.36 -7.16 2.48
CA ALA A 106 -0.35 -6.35 3.69
C ALA A 106 1.03 -5.71 3.94
N ILE A 107 2.10 -6.52 3.82
CA ILE A 107 3.49 -6.05 3.97
C ILE A 107 3.81 -5.01 2.89
N LEU A 108 3.58 -5.34 1.62
CA LEU A 108 3.87 -4.44 0.51
C LEU A 108 3.04 -3.15 0.57
N SER A 109 1.79 -3.22 1.00
CA SER A 109 0.95 -2.04 1.25
C SER A 109 1.57 -1.12 2.31
N GLY A 110 2.08 -1.69 3.40
CA GLY A 110 2.78 -0.93 4.45
C GLY A 110 4.09 -0.32 3.96
N CYS A 111 4.81 -0.99 3.05
CA CYS A 111 6.09 -0.52 2.51
C CYS A 111 5.91 0.55 1.42
N TRP A 112 4.92 0.38 0.53
CA TRP A 112 4.78 1.19 -0.68
C TRP A 112 4.05 2.52 -0.46
N LEU A 113 3.09 2.57 0.47
CA LEU A 113 2.35 3.81 0.74
C LEU A 113 3.25 4.91 1.30
N THR A 114 3.02 6.16 0.92
CA THR A 114 3.72 7.29 1.54
C THR A 114 3.18 7.57 2.94
N ARG A 115 3.92 8.33 3.75
CA ARG A 115 3.47 8.72 5.09
C ARG A 115 2.15 9.50 5.08
N ASN A 116 1.96 10.38 4.09
CA ASN A 116 0.72 11.14 3.93
C ASN A 116 -0.45 10.23 3.57
N GLU A 117 -0.21 9.20 2.72
CA GLU A 117 -1.24 8.22 2.37
C GLU A 117 -1.64 7.36 3.57
N ILE A 118 -0.68 6.86 4.35
CA ILE A 118 -0.94 6.10 5.59
C ILE A 118 -1.76 6.95 6.56
N ASN A 119 -1.41 8.23 6.72
CA ASN A 119 -2.15 9.14 7.60
C ASN A 119 -3.56 9.44 7.07
N ALA A 120 -3.73 9.58 5.75
CA ALA A 120 -5.02 9.86 5.13
C ALA A 120 -6.06 8.74 5.34
N VAL A 121 -5.63 7.47 5.33
CA VAL A 121 -6.54 6.32 5.52
C VAL A 121 -6.48 5.68 6.90
N GLY A 122 -5.62 6.14 7.81
CA GLY A 122 -5.31 5.44 9.06
C GLY A 122 -6.52 5.04 9.92
N LYS A 123 -7.60 5.84 9.95
CA LYS A 123 -8.82 5.53 10.73
C LYS A 123 -9.73 4.49 10.07
N VAL A 124 -9.61 4.30 8.76
CA VAL A 124 -10.55 3.51 7.95
C VAL A 124 -9.89 2.32 7.25
N VAL A 125 -8.55 2.23 7.28
CA VAL A 125 -7.79 1.19 6.56
C VAL A 125 -8.16 -0.23 6.99
N ASN A 126 -8.45 -0.46 8.26
CA ASN A 126 -8.88 -1.78 8.73
C ASN A 126 -10.26 -2.18 8.18
N ARG A 127 -11.17 -1.21 7.99
CA ARG A 127 -12.48 -1.46 7.35
C ARG A 127 -12.30 -1.80 5.88
N TYR A 128 -11.38 -1.11 5.20
CA TYR A 128 -11.00 -1.44 3.83
C TYR A 128 -10.45 -2.87 3.74
N PHE A 129 -9.50 -3.26 4.60
CA PHE A 129 -8.95 -4.62 4.60
C PHE A 129 -10.02 -5.66 4.91
N ALA A 130 -10.97 -5.36 5.81
CA ALA A 130 -12.08 -6.26 6.06
C ALA A 130 -12.97 -6.46 4.83
N ALA A 131 -13.34 -5.37 4.16
CA ALA A 131 -14.09 -5.44 2.91
C ALA A 131 -13.31 -6.21 1.83
N TYR A 132 -12.01 -5.96 1.69
CA TYR A 132 -11.14 -6.68 0.76
C TYR A 132 -11.11 -8.19 1.05
N CYS A 133 -10.93 -8.60 2.32
CA CYS A 133 -10.93 -10.02 2.69
C CYS A 133 -12.26 -10.71 2.36
N VAL A 134 -13.38 -10.05 2.65
CA VAL A 134 -14.72 -10.59 2.34
C VAL A 134 -14.90 -10.71 0.83
N LEU A 135 -14.55 -9.67 0.07
CA LEU A 135 -14.67 -9.69 -1.39
C LEU A 135 -13.74 -10.74 -2.02
N ALA A 136 -12.51 -10.88 -1.54
CA ALA A 136 -11.57 -11.90 -1.98
C ALA A 136 -12.12 -13.30 -1.68
N TYR A 137 -12.62 -13.54 -0.47
CA TYR A 137 -13.24 -14.82 -0.09
C TYR A 137 -14.44 -15.15 -0.99
N VAL A 138 -15.38 -14.21 -1.17
CA VAL A 138 -16.54 -14.41 -2.05
C VAL A 138 -16.09 -14.71 -3.47
N THR A 139 -15.10 -13.99 -3.98
CA THR A 139 -14.54 -14.25 -5.31
C THR A 139 -13.95 -15.66 -5.41
N LEU A 140 -13.15 -16.07 -4.42
CA LEU A 140 -12.52 -17.39 -4.40
C LEU A 140 -13.55 -18.53 -4.31
N VAL A 141 -14.58 -18.37 -3.49
CA VAL A 141 -15.64 -19.38 -3.31
C VAL A 141 -16.58 -19.45 -4.52
N THR A 142 -16.91 -18.32 -5.12
CA THR A 142 -17.83 -18.28 -6.28
C THR A 142 -17.18 -18.78 -7.56
N LEU A 143 -15.88 -18.53 -7.75
CA LEU A 143 -15.15 -18.96 -8.93
C LEU A 143 -14.47 -20.33 -8.76
N GLY A 144 -14.25 -20.77 -7.51
CA GLY A 144 -13.54 -21.99 -7.19
C GLY A 144 -14.40 -23.25 -7.27
N PRO A 145 -13.88 -24.37 -7.84
CA PRO A 145 -14.63 -25.60 -7.97
C PRO A 145 -14.79 -26.39 -6.65
N GLU A 146 -14.01 -26.07 -5.61
CA GLU A 146 -14.00 -26.82 -4.35
C GLU A 146 -14.47 -25.96 -3.18
N ILE A 147 -15.60 -26.35 -2.55
CA ILE A 147 -16.17 -25.64 -1.41
C ILE A 147 -16.40 -26.60 -0.23
N PHE A 148 -15.63 -26.43 0.85
CA PHE A 148 -15.98 -26.89 2.18
C PHE A 148 -16.48 -25.70 3.01
N ALA A 149 -17.77 -25.36 2.85
CA ALA A 149 -18.33 -24.06 3.24
C ALA A 149 -18.08 -23.67 4.71
N ALA A 150 -18.29 -24.59 5.66
CA ALA A 150 -18.16 -24.27 7.09
C ALA A 150 -16.72 -24.01 7.53
N SER A 151 -15.77 -24.86 7.13
CA SER A 151 -14.36 -24.69 7.48
C SER A 151 -13.70 -23.55 6.72
N SER A 152 -14.20 -23.23 5.51
CA SER A 152 -13.66 -22.12 4.73
C SER A 152 -13.90 -20.73 5.35
N LEU A 153 -14.84 -20.58 6.28
CA LEU A 153 -15.07 -19.30 6.97
C LEU A 153 -13.87 -18.88 7.84
N THR A 154 -13.07 -19.82 8.34
CA THR A 154 -11.85 -19.48 9.11
C THR A 154 -10.76 -18.88 8.23
N TRP A 155 -10.87 -19.01 6.91
CA TRP A 155 -10.02 -18.31 5.95
C TRP A 155 -10.12 -16.79 6.12
N ILE A 156 -11.34 -16.25 6.27
CA ILE A 156 -11.56 -14.82 6.48
C ILE A 156 -10.87 -14.36 7.76
N VAL A 157 -10.98 -15.16 8.83
CA VAL A 157 -10.34 -14.85 10.12
C VAL A 157 -8.83 -14.77 9.97
N GLY A 158 -8.21 -15.75 9.31
CA GLY A 158 -6.78 -15.74 9.01
C GLY A 158 -6.36 -14.52 8.20
N ALA A 159 -7.12 -14.19 7.15
CA ALA A 159 -6.85 -13.03 6.31
C ALA A 159 -6.96 -11.71 7.11
N LEU A 160 -7.98 -11.54 7.95
CA LEU A 160 -8.13 -10.37 8.81
C LEU A 160 -6.97 -10.23 9.79
N LEU A 161 -6.59 -11.33 10.46
CA LEU A 161 -5.49 -11.36 11.43
C LEU A 161 -4.18 -10.96 10.76
N SER A 162 -3.86 -11.54 9.61
CA SER A 162 -2.64 -11.21 8.87
C SER A 162 -2.61 -9.75 8.44
N ASN A 163 -3.71 -9.20 7.90
CA ASN A 163 -3.75 -7.78 7.53
C ASN A 163 -3.47 -6.88 8.74
N VAL A 164 -4.13 -7.10 9.88
CA VAL A 164 -3.91 -6.26 11.07
C VAL A 164 -2.48 -6.37 11.59
N VAL A 165 -1.94 -7.60 11.67
CA VAL A 165 -0.61 -7.86 12.22
C VAL A 165 0.47 -7.37 11.26
N CYS A 166 0.48 -7.81 10.01
CA CYS A 166 1.55 -7.53 9.05
C CYS A 166 1.56 -6.06 8.62
N TYR A 167 0.43 -5.51 8.17
CA TYR A 167 0.38 -4.08 7.79
C TYR A 167 0.69 -3.19 9.01
N GLY A 168 0.07 -3.50 10.15
CA GLY A 168 0.28 -2.76 11.40
C GLY A 168 1.73 -2.80 11.88
N SER A 169 2.42 -3.94 11.73
CA SER A 169 3.84 -4.08 12.11
C SER A 169 4.74 -3.26 11.21
N VAL A 170 4.54 -3.32 9.89
CA VAL A 170 5.32 -2.51 8.93
C VAL A 170 5.12 -1.02 9.17
N VAL A 171 3.89 -0.57 9.38
CA VAL A 171 3.62 0.85 9.66
C VAL A 171 4.27 1.30 10.97
N ARG A 172 4.23 0.48 12.03
CA ARG A 172 4.89 0.79 13.31
C ARG A 172 6.41 0.85 13.16
N LEU A 173 7.01 -0.10 12.45
CA LEU A 173 8.44 -0.13 12.18
C LEU A 173 8.91 1.10 11.40
N ARG A 174 8.16 1.49 10.35
CA ARG A 174 8.46 2.73 9.59
C ARG A 174 8.38 3.98 10.44
N ARG A 175 7.40 4.06 11.34
CA ARG A 175 7.29 5.18 12.29
C ARG A 175 8.47 5.22 13.27
N ALA A 176 8.94 4.06 13.74
CA ALA A 176 10.06 3.96 14.65
C ALA A 176 11.39 4.33 13.97
N TRP A 177 11.58 3.96 12.70
CA TRP A 177 12.83 4.22 11.97
C TRP A 177 12.92 5.61 11.31
N GLY A 178 11.90 6.46 11.44
CA GLY A 178 11.92 7.81 10.86
C GLY A 178 12.07 7.82 9.32
N THR A 179 11.85 6.68 8.67
CA THR A 179 11.99 6.56 7.21
C THR A 179 10.81 7.25 6.52
N ARG A 180 11.16 8.05 5.50
CA ARG A 180 10.32 9.03 4.80
C ARG A 180 8.93 8.51 4.39
#